data_AF-Q96X10-F1
#
_entry.id   AF-Q96X10-F1
#
_cell.length_a   1.000
_cell.length_b   1.000
_cell.length_c   1.000
_cell.angle_alpha   90.00
_cell.angle_beta   90.00
_cell.angle_gamma   90.00
#
_symmetry.space_group_name_H-M   'P 1'
#
loop_
_entity.id
_entity.type
_entity.pdbx_description
1 polymer ?
#
loop_
_entity_poly.entity_id
_entity_poly.type
_entity_poly.pdbx_seq_one_letter_code
_entity_poly.pdbx_strand_id
1 'polypeptide(L)' 'KWMIYRTSQYNMLKAEFPDLSVQRISKICSERWRNLTPEQKAFWDAAGDRSAEEHRILYPDYKYTP' A
#
# COMPACT_ATOMS: atom_id res chain seq x y z
N LYS A 1 -6.52 3.91 1.38
CA LYS A 1 -5.45 4.53 0.56
C LYS A 1 -4.08 4.49 1.25
N TRP A 2 -3.87 5.20 2.37
CA TRP A 2 -2.60 5.13 3.14
C TRP A 2 -2.22 3.72 3.64
N MET A 3 -3.20 2.91 4.08
CA MET A 3 -2.91 1.56 4.58
C MET A 3 -2.29 0.64 3.51
N ILE A 4 -2.79 0.65 2.27
CA ILE A 4 -2.27 -0.16 1.15
C ILE A 4 -0.84 0.27 0.82
N TYR A 5 -0.61 1.58 0.70
CA TYR A 5 0.70 2.15 0.48
C TYR A 5 1.69 1.74 1.58
N ARG A 6 1.31 1.92 2.84
CA ARG A 6 2.15 1.57 3.99
C ARG A 6 2.48 0.09 3.99
N THR A 7 1.52 -0.80 3.75
CA THR A 7 1.76 -2.25 3.77
C THR A 7 2.68 -2.68 2.62
N SER A 8 2.45 -2.17 1.40
CA SER A 8 3.32 -2.43 0.25
C SER A 8 4.74 -1.94 0.51
N GLN A 9 4.89 -0.69 0.95
CA GLN A 9 6.20 -0.11 1.27
C GLN A 9 6.88 -0.79 2.45
N TYR A 10 6.12 -1.19 3.47
CA TYR A 10 6.64 -1.93 4.61
C TYR A 10 7.21 -3.27 4.19
N ASN A 11 6.48 -4.01 3.35
CA ASN A 11 6.92 -5.32 2.87
C ASN A 11 8.18 -5.19 2.00
N MET A 12 8.20 -4.21 1.09
CA MET A 12 9.38 -3.90 0.28
C MET A 12 10.59 -3.53 1.13
N LEU A 13 10.43 -2.59 2.07
CA LEU A 13 11.52 -2.13 2.94
C LEU A 13 11.99 -3.21 3.91
N LYS A 14 11.10 -4.10 4.36
CA LYS A 14 11.46 -5.22 5.23
C LYS A 14 12.15 -6.35 4.47
N ALA A 15 11.81 -6.56 3.20
CA ALA A 15 12.50 -7.50 2.33
C ALA A 15 13.90 -7.01 1.96
N GLU A 16 14.05 -5.72 1.65
CA GLU A 16 15.33 -5.12 1.27
C GLU A 16 16.22 -4.85 2.50
N PHE A 17 15.61 -4.50 3.63
CA PHE A 17 16.29 -4.23 4.90
C PHE A 17 15.58 -4.95 6.06
N PRO A 18 15.82 -6.25 6.23
CA PRO A 18 15.21 -7.03 7.32
C PRO A 18 15.63 -6.53 8.71
N ASP A 19 16.77 -5.84 8.81
CA ASP A 19 17.28 -5.25 10.05
C ASP A 19 16.54 -3.97 10.48
N LEU A 20 15.83 -3.31 9.55
CA LEU A 20 15.11 -2.08 9.89
C LEU A 20 13.95 -2.35 10.85
N SER A 21 13.90 -1.53 11.91
CA SER A 21 12.78 -1.51 12.85
C SER A 21 11.52 -0.95 12.20
N VAL A 22 10.38 -1.50 12.59
CA VAL A 22 9.03 -1.09 12.15
C VAL A 22 8.80 0.40 12.34
N GLN A 23 9.35 1.00 13.41
CA GLN A 23 9.26 2.44 13.66
C GLN A 23 9.98 3.26 12.59
N ARG A 24 11.18 2.84 12.18
CA ARG A 24 11.98 3.53 11.15
C ARG A 24 11.29 3.45 9.79
N ILE A 25 10.79 2.26 9.46
CA ILE A 25 10.02 2.03 8.24
C ILE A 25 8.76 2.90 8.22
N SER A 26 8.00 2.93 9.32
CA SER A 26 6.81 3.78 9.46
C SER A 26 7.13 5.26 9.26
N LYS A 27 8.24 5.75 9.81
CA LYS A 27 8.67 7.13 9.67
C LYS A 27 8.99 7.47 8.21
N ILE A 28 9.78 6.62 7.54
CA ILE A 28 10.12 6.74 6.11
C ILE A 28 8.87 6.75 5.24
N CYS A 29 7.94 5.80 5.45
CA CYS A 29 6.69 5.75 4.69
C CYS A 29 5.88 7.04 4.87
N SER A 30 5.85 7.60 6.07
CA SER A 30 5.04 8.79 6.39
C SER A 30 5.60 10.04 5.71
N GLU A 31 6.93 10.17 5.71
CA GLU A 31 7.63 11.25 5.02
C GLU A 31 7.49 11.12 3.49
N ARG A 32 7.66 9.91 2.96
CA ARG A 32 7.47 9.65 1.53
C ARG A 32 6.05 9.97 1.09
N TRP A 33 5.03 9.53 1.82
CA TRP A 33 3.62 9.82 1.48
C TRP A 33 3.25 11.30 1.51
N ARG A 34 3.83 12.06 2.45
CA ARG A 34 3.69 13.52 2.45
C ARG A 34 4.38 14.16 1.25
N ASN A 35 5.52 13.63 0.81
CA ASN A 35 6.29 14.09 -0.33
C ASN A 35 5.83 13.51 -1.69
N LEU A 36 4.90 12.56 -1.73
CA LEU A 36 4.38 12.03 -2.99
C LEU A 36 3.73 13.15 -3.80
N THR A 37 4.03 13.18 -5.09
CA THR A 37 3.39 14.07 -6.05
C THR A 37 1.90 13.72 -6.20
N PRO A 38 1.05 14.67 -6.63
CA PRO A 38 -0.37 14.41 -6.88
C PRO A 38 -0.59 13.25 -7.85
N GLU A 39 0.28 13.07 -8.84
CA GLU A 39 0.25 11.95 -9.79
C GLU A 39 0.49 10.61 -9.12
N GLN A 40 1.47 10.53 -8.21
CA GLN A 40 1.72 9.30 -7.45
C GLN A 40 0.60 9.02 -6.45
N LYS A 41 0.07 10.04 -5.79
CA LYS A 41 -1.12 9.87 -4.93
C LYS A 41 -2.29 9.36 -5.75
N ALA A 42 -2.53 9.91 -6.94
CA ALA A 42 -3.56 9.43 -7.86
C ALA A 42 -3.32 7.98 -8.29
N PHE A 43 -2.08 7.55 -8.50
CA PHE A 43 -1.75 6.15 -8.72
C PHE A 43 -2.14 5.27 -7.53
N TRP A 44 -1.85 5.67 -6.28
CA TRP A 44 -2.27 4.91 -5.08
C TRP A 44 -3.77 5.00 -4.79
N ASP A 45 -4.41 6.08 -5.23
CA ASP A 45 -5.85 6.29 -5.20
C ASP A 45 -6.54 5.30 -6.15
N ALA A 46 -6.10 5.31 -7.41
CA ALA A 46 -6.53 4.42 -8.47
C ALA A 46 -6.11 2.97 -8.24
N ALA A 47 -5.00 2.70 -7.55
CA ALA A 47 -4.60 1.35 -7.15
C ALA A 47 -5.45 0.84 -5.98
N GLY A 48 -5.93 1.73 -5.10
CA GLY A 48 -6.98 1.37 -4.14
C GLY A 48 -8.28 0.98 -4.84
N ASP A 49 -8.64 1.71 -5.90
CA ASP A 49 -9.83 1.44 -6.72
C ASP A 49 -9.67 0.19 -7.60
N ARG A 50 -8.53 0.04 -8.29
CA ARG A 50 -8.17 -1.13 -9.11
C ARG A 50 -7.94 -2.37 -8.29
N SER A 51 -7.39 -2.29 -7.08
CA SER A 51 -7.30 -3.46 -6.20
C SER A 51 -8.68 -3.95 -5.79
N ALA A 52 -9.71 -3.09 -5.75
CA ALA A 52 -11.10 -3.49 -5.58
C ALA A 52 -11.74 -4.05 -6.86
N GLU A 53 -11.16 -3.77 -8.03
CA GLU A 53 -11.58 -4.31 -9.33
C GLU A 53 -10.89 -5.65 -9.64
N GLU A 54 -9.56 -5.73 -9.52
CA GLU A 54 -8.79 -6.95 -9.73
C GLU A 54 -9.12 -8.02 -8.69
N HIS A 55 -9.40 -7.66 -7.43
CA HIS A 55 -9.88 -8.64 -6.43
C HIS A 55 -11.28 -9.16 -6.78
N ARG A 56 -12.11 -8.36 -7.49
CA ARG A 56 -13.43 -8.75 -8.02
C ARG A 56 -13.32 -9.68 -9.24
N ILE A 57 -12.28 -9.50 -10.05
CA ILE A 57 -12.06 -10.26 -11.29
C ILE A 57 -11.30 -11.57 -10.99
N LEU A 58 -10.30 -11.55 -10.11
CA LEU A 58 -9.49 -12.73 -9.72
C LEU A 58 -10.21 -13.65 -8.72
N TYR A 59 -11.14 -13.14 -7.91
CA TYR A 59 -11.94 -13.95 -7.00
C TYR A 59 -13.45 -13.72 -7.23
N PRO A 60 -14.02 -14.31 -8.29
CA PRO A 60 -15.45 -14.18 -8.59
C PRO A 60 -16.38 -14.77 -7.50
N ASP A 61 -15.85 -15.54 -6.54
CA ASP A 61 -16.57 -16.13 -5.40
C ASP A 61 -16.12 -15.57 -4.03
N TYR A 62 -15.43 -14.41 -3.99
CA TYR A 62 -15.02 -13.81 -2.72
C TYR A 62 -16.21 -13.14 -2.01
N LYS A 63 -16.87 -13.90 -1.15
CA LYS A 63 -17.94 -13.43 -0.26
C LYS A 63 -17.32 -12.77 0.98
N TYR A 64 -17.30 -11.43 1.02
CA TYR A 64 -17.09 -10.70 2.27
C TYR A 64 -18.34 -10.86 3.13
N THR A 65 -18.32 -11.80 4.07
CA THR A 65 -19.33 -11.91 5.13
C THR A 65 -18.86 -11.10 6.35
N PRO A 66 -19.66 -10.13 6.82
CA PRO A 66 -19.38 -9.35 8.03
C PRO A 66 -19.38 -10.18 9.31
#